data_AF-A0A271J3N6-F1
#
_entry.id   AF-A0A271J3N6-F1
#
_cell.length_a   1.000
_cell.length_b   1.000
_cell.length_c   1.000
_cell.angle_alpha   90.00
_cell.angle_beta   90.00
_cell.angle_gamma   90.00
#
_symmetry.space_group_name_H-M   'P 1'
#
loop_
_entity.id
_entity.type
_entity.pdbx_description
1 polymer ?
#
loop_
_entity_poly.entity_id
_entity_poly.type
_entity_poly.pdbx_seq_one_letter_code
_entity_poly.pdbx_strand_id
1 'polypeptide(L)'
;MTFKSVHHPGDTSRPWLALQAQARPVALALLAVMTVGLAAAMQGEDILWPFVGGTAVAYGVAVIVGQGRLLSTQAQVDVRGPFAAVHSVWQAAATPPEGALAPVSSARLQHGELTVGLGDTVVTFEPADWPDFDALVAAFRASAAEGHRLLEISEP
;
A
#
# COMPACT_ATOMS: atom_id res chain seq x y z
N MET A 1 -20.34 0.66 1.34
CA MET A 1 -19.89 -0.73 1.55
C MET A 1 -18.39 -0.70 1.75
N THR A 2 -17.88 -1.54 2.64
CA THR A 2 -16.44 -1.63 2.96
C THR A 2 -15.97 -3.04 2.65
N PHE A 3 -14.89 -3.13 1.88
CA PHE A 3 -14.23 -4.38 1.49
C PHE A 3 -12.83 -4.41 2.10
N LYS A 4 -12.41 -5.57 2.58
CA LYS A 4 -11.09 -5.77 3.21
C LYS A 4 -10.28 -6.75 2.37
N SER A 5 -9.03 -6.42 2.09
CA SER A 5 -8.11 -7.33 1.43
C SER A 5 -7.53 -8.34 2.43
N VAL A 6 -6.86 -9.37 1.92
CA VAL A 6 -6.08 -10.33 2.73
C VAL A 6 -4.96 -9.66 3.53
N HIS A 7 -4.57 -8.44 3.15
CA HIS A 7 -3.54 -7.63 3.81
C HIS A 7 -4.10 -6.66 4.85
N HIS A 8 -5.40 -6.72 5.16
CA HIS A 8 -6.02 -5.81 6.11
C HIS A 8 -5.39 -5.94 7.51
N PRO A 9 -4.96 -4.82 8.15
CA PRO A 9 -4.21 -4.87 9.42
C PRO A 9 -5.04 -5.27 10.64
N GLY A 10 -6.37 -5.24 10.55
CA GLY A 10 -7.28 -5.57 11.65
C GLY A 10 -7.13 -4.55 12.78
N ASP A 11 -7.02 -5.04 14.02
CA ASP A 11 -6.80 -4.22 15.21
C ASP A 11 -5.31 -3.94 15.50
N THR A 12 -4.43 -4.21 14.52
CA THR A 12 -2.99 -4.03 14.70
C THR A 12 -2.61 -2.55 14.72
N SER A 13 -1.82 -2.14 15.71
CA SER A 13 -1.37 -0.76 15.83
C SER A 13 -0.34 -0.38 14.75
N ARG A 14 -0.41 0.86 14.26
CA ARG A 14 0.56 1.46 13.31
C ARG A 14 2.05 1.26 13.70
N PRO A 15 2.50 1.51 14.94
CA PRO A 15 3.91 1.31 15.30
C PRO A 15 4.33 -0.16 15.18
N TRP A 16 3.42 -1.10 15.46
CA TRP A 16 3.71 -2.53 15.32
C TRP A 16 3.80 -2.95 13.85
N LEU A 17 2.90 -2.46 12.99
CA LEU A 17 2.98 -2.68 11.54
C LEU A 17 4.29 -2.12 10.96
N ALA A 18 4.67 -0.91 11.37
CA ALA A 18 5.93 -0.29 10.97
C ALA A 18 7.13 -1.18 11.35
N LEU A 19 7.15 -1.69 12.58
CA LEU A 19 8.21 -2.56 13.07
C LEU A 19 8.28 -3.88 12.26
N GLN A 20 7.14 -4.53 12.02
CA GLN A 20 7.07 -5.77 11.25
C GLN A 20 7.53 -5.57 9.80
N ALA A 21 7.09 -4.49 9.15
CA ALA A 21 7.49 -4.16 7.79
C ALA A 21 8.99 -3.87 7.66
N GLN A 22 9.60 -3.31 8.72
CA GLN A 22 11.02 -2.95 8.76
C GLN A 22 11.92 -4.11 9.20
N ALA A 23 11.42 -5.09 9.97
CA ALA A 23 12.25 -6.14 10.56
C ALA A 23 13.10 -6.90 9.52
N ARG A 24 12.47 -7.35 8.43
CA ARG A 24 13.17 -8.08 7.36
C ARG A 24 14.18 -7.21 6.58
N PRO A 25 13.81 -6.03 6.04
CA PRO A 25 14.77 -5.21 5.32
C PRO A 25 15.91 -4.72 6.23
N VAL A 26 15.65 -4.40 7.51
CA VAL A 26 16.69 -4.02 8.47
C VAL A 26 17.63 -5.19 8.73
N ALA A 27 17.11 -6.40 8.94
CA ALA A 27 17.95 -7.59 9.15
C ALA A 27 18.88 -7.85 7.96
N LEU A 28 18.36 -7.75 6.73
CA LEU A 28 19.16 -7.91 5.50
C LEU A 28 20.20 -6.80 5.35
N ALA A 29 19.82 -5.56 5.66
CA ALA A 29 20.70 -4.40 5.60
C ALA A 29 21.86 -4.53 6.59
N LEU A 30 21.57 -4.91 7.85
CA LEU A 30 22.59 -5.18 8.85
C LEU A 30 23.48 -6.36 8.47
N LEU A 31 22.92 -7.45 7.94
CA LEU A 31 23.69 -8.59 7.47
C LEU A 31 24.70 -8.18 6.38
N ALA A 32 24.26 -7.37 5.41
CA ALA A 32 25.12 -6.86 4.36
C ALA A 32 26.26 -6.00 4.93
N VAL A 33 25.94 -5.07 5.84
CA VAL A 33 26.93 -4.21 6.50
C VAL A 33 27.94 -5.03 7.31
N MET A 34 27.49 -6.05 8.05
CA MET A 34 28.37 -6.95 8.81
C MET A 34 29.29 -7.74 7.88
N THR A 35 28.76 -8.25 6.76
CA THR A 35 29.54 -9.04 5.79
C THR A 35 30.64 -8.20 5.15
N VAL A 36 30.31 -6.98 4.71
CA VAL A 36 31.28 -6.05 4.11
C VAL A 36 32.29 -5.56 5.15
N GLY A 37 31.81 -5.20 6.36
CA GLY A 37 32.68 -4.74 7.45
C GLY A 37 33.67 -5.81 7.89
N LEU A 38 33.24 -7.08 7.98
CA LEU A 38 34.11 -8.20 8.28
C LEU A 38 35.17 -8.41 7.18
N ALA A 39 34.78 -8.34 5.91
CA ALA A 39 35.71 -8.48 4.79
C ALA A 39 36.76 -7.36 4.76
N ALA A 40 36.39 -6.12 5.11
CA ALA A 40 37.30 -4.98 5.20
C ALA A 40 38.22 -5.08 6.44
N ALA A 41 37.70 -5.55 7.58
CA ALA A 41 38.51 -5.81 8.77
C ALA A 41 39.60 -6.86 8.51
N MET A 42 39.26 -7.92 7.77
CA MET A 42 40.24 -8.94 7.35
C MET A 42 41.33 -8.39 6.42
N GLN A 43 41.07 -7.30 5.72
CA GLN A 43 42.04 -6.61 4.86
C GLN A 43 42.90 -5.58 5.62
N GLY A 44 42.64 -5.38 6.92
CA GLY A 44 43.36 -4.41 7.75
C GLY A 44 42.97 -2.96 7.49
N GLU A 45 41.83 -2.72 6.83
CA GLU A 45 41.31 -1.37 6.60
C GLU A 45 40.75 -0.75 7.89
N ASP A 46 40.82 0.57 7.98
CA ASP A 46 40.18 1.32 9.06
C ASP A 46 38.68 1.44 8.79
N ILE A 47 37.90 0.60 9.47
CA ILE A 47 36.49 0.39 9.17
C ILE A 47 35.53 1.26 9.97
N LEU A 48 35.96 1.93 11.04
CA LEU A 48 35.05 2.56 12.01
C LEU A 48 34.07 3.55 11.37
N TRP A 49 34.57 4.53 10.62
CA TRP A 49 33.72 5.55 9.97
C TRP A 49 32.92 5.02 8.77
N PRO A 50 33.51 4.24 7.85
CA PRO A 50 32.75 3.59 6.78
C PRO A 50 31.64 2.68 7.31
N PHE A 51 31.87 1.98 8.43
CA PHE A 51 30.90 1.10 9.04
C PHE A 51 29.74 1.86 9.69
N VAL A 52 30.02 2.93 10.44
CA VAL A 52 28.97 3.78 11.03
C VAL A 52 28.13 4.44 9.94
N GLY A 53 28.77 5.01 8.91
CA GLY A 53 28.08 5.59 7.77
C GLY A 53 27.26 4.56 6.98
N GLY A 54 27.86 3.40 6.69
CA GLY A 54 27.21 2.28 6.01
C GLY A 54 26.00 1.76 6.76
N THR A 55 26.10 1.60 8.09
CA THR A 55 24.98 1.19 8.94
C THR A 55 23.84 2.20 8.89
N ALA A 56 24.14 3.50 9.02
CA ALA A 56 23.13 4.55 8.98
C ALA A 56 22.39 4.59 7.63
N VAL A 57 23.12 4.50 6.52
CA VAL A 57 22.54 4.45 5.16
C VAL A 57 21.69 3.19 4.98
N ALA A 58 22.22 2.03 5.37
CA ALA A 58 21.54 0.75 5.24
C ALA A 58 20.22 0.73 6.03
N TYR A 59 20.21 1.29 7.25
CA TYR A 59 19.00 1.47 8.04
C TYR A 59 18.01 2.42 7.35
N GLY A 60 18.47 3.57 6.87
CA GLY A 60 17.63 4.53 6.16
C GLY A 60 16.92 3.92 4.94
N VAL A 61 17.64 3.14 4.14
CA VAL A 61 17.05 2.41 2.99
C VAL A 61 16.03 1.38 3.47
N ALA A 62 16.34 0.62 4.52
CA ALA A 62 15.43 -0.38 5.05
C ALA A 62 14.11 0.23 5.55
N VAL A 63 14.19 1.38 6.22
CA VAL A 63 13.01 2.15 6.66
C VAL A 63 12.18 2.60 5.46
N ILE A 64 12.81 3.17 4.42
CA ILE A 64 12.11 3.63 3.21
C ILE A 64 11.41 2.47 2.50
N VAL A 65 12.05 1.30 2.42
CA VAL A 65 11.47 0.12 1.78
C VAL A 65 10.30 -0.45 2.59
N GLY A 66 10.43 -0.57 3.91
CA GLY A 66 9.34 -1.03 4.79
C GLY A 66 8.15 -0.07 4.78
N GLN A 67 8.45 1.18 5.13
CA GLN A 67 7.95 2.41 4.52
C GLN A 67 6.91 2.30 3.41
N GLY A 68 7.47 2.26 2.20
CA GLY A 68 6.77 2.26 0.94
C GLY A 68 5.84 1.07 0.79
N ARG A 69 6.21 -0.12 1.29
CA ARG A 69 5.34 -1.31 1.21
C ARG A 69 4.03 -1.11 1.96
N LEU A 70 4.05 -0.53 3.15
CA LEU A 70 2.81 -0.26 3.90
C LEU A 70 1.93 0.80 3.24
N LEU A 71 2.54 1.74 2.52
CA LEU A 71 1.84 2.82 1.82
C LEU A 71 1.30 2.42 0.45
N SER A 72 1.95 1.47 -0.24
CA SER A 72 1.53 1.01 -1.57
C SER A 72 0.61 -0.20 -1.53
N THR A 73 0.66 -1.02 -0.47
CA THR A 73 -0.18 -2.22 -0.35
C THR A 73 -1.58 -1.83 0.04
N GLN A 74 -2.56 -2.18 -0.79
CA GLN A 74 -3.97 -1.87 -0.58
C GLN A 74 -4.60 -2.84 0.43
N ALA A 75 -5.27 -2.28 1.43
CA ALA A 75 -5.82 -3.03 2.57
C ALA A 75 -7.33 -2.97 2.68
N GLN A 76 -7.92 -1.84 2.28
CA GLN A 76 -9.35 -1.60 2.44
C GLN A 76 -9.87 -0.73 1.31
N VAL A 77 -11.10 -0.99 0.87
CA VAL A 77 -11.84 -0.18 -0.09
C VAL A 77 -13.19 0.21 0.52
N ASP A 78 -13.46 1.50 0.59
CA ASP A 78 -14.74 2.04 1.01
C ASP A 78 -15.48 2.64 -0.18
N VAL A 79 -16.58 2.02 -0.60
CA VAL A 79 -17.45 2.52 -1.69
C VAL A 79 -18.68 3.20 -1.07
N ARG A 80 -18.94 4.46 -1.42
CA ARG A 80 -20.07 5.27 -0.94
C ARG A 80 -20.72 6.02 -2.11
N GLY A 81 -21.84 5.48 -2.61
CA GLY A 81 -22.55 6.06 -3.75
C GLY A 81 -21.67 6.06 -5.01
N PRO A 82 -21.47 7.21 -5.68
CA PRO A 82 -20.60 7.33 -6.85
C PRO A 82 -19.12 7.51 -6.49
N PHE A 83 -18.77 7.56 -5.20
CA PHE A 83 -17.40 7.77 -4.72
C PHE A 83 -16.83 6.51 -4.07
N ALA A 84 -15.51 6.36 -4.11
CA ALA A 84 -14.79 5.34 -3.38
C ALA A 84 -13.46 5.85 -2.83
N ALA A 85 -13.02 5.28 -1.71
CA ALA A 85 -11.70 5.49 -1.13
C ALA A 85 -10.95 4.15 -1.09
N VAL A 86 -9.68 4.16 -1.50
CA VAL A 86 -8.78 3.02 -1.40
C VAL A 86 -7.76 3.37 -0.33
N HIS A 87 -7.68 2.55 0.71
CA HIS A 87 -6.79 2.74 1.82
C HIS A 87 -5.67 1.71 1.77
N SER A 88 -4.43 2.19 1.90
CA SER A 88 -3.28 1.32 2.12
C SER A 88 -3.31 0.67 3.51
N VAL A 89 -2.46 -0.33 3.75
CA VAL A 89 -2.29 -0.96 5.08
C VAL A 89 -2.03 0.11 6.15
N TRP A 90 -1.22 1.11 5.83
CA TRP A 90 -0.92 2.20 6.75
C TRP A 90 -2.14 3.08 7.08
N GLN A 91 -2.95 3.39 6.07
CA GLN A 91 -4.15 4.22 6.19
C GLN A 91 -5.28 3.47 6.88
N ALA A 92 -5.49 2.20 6.55
CA ALA A 92 -6.50 1.32 7.15
C ALA A 92 -6.24 1.07 8.65
N ALA A 93 -4.99 1.19 9.10
CA ALA A 93 -4.63 1.08 10.52
C ALA A 93 -4.96 2.33 11.36
N ALA A 94 -5.41 3.45 10.76
CA ALA A 94 -5.95 4.58 11.52
C ALA A 94 -7.42 4.36 11.90
N THR A 95 -7.83 4.97 13.01
CA THR A 95 -9.25 5.02 13.41
C THR A 95 -9.67 6.50 13.58
N PRO A 96 -10.53 7.05 12.70
CA PRO A 96 -11.05 6.43 11.47
C PRO A 96 -9.98 6.28 10.37
N PRO A 97 -10.17 5.40 9.37
CA PRO A 97 -9.25 5.25 8.25
C PRO A 97 -9.05 6.59 7.52
N GLU A 98 -7.79 6.91 7.22
CA GLU A 98 -7.43 8.14 6.53
C GLU A 98 -7.55 7.95 5.02
N GLY A 99 -8.31 8.80 4.34
CA GLY A 99 -8.41 8.80 2.88
C GLY A 99 -9.62 9.59 2.39
N ALA A 100 -9.43 10.33 1.30
CA ALA A 100 -10.51 11.07 0.67
C ALA A 100 -11.31 10.13 -0.26
N LEU A 101 -12.63 10.27 -0.23
CA LEU A 101 -13.50 9.67 -1.23
C LEU A 101 -13.25 10.36 -2.57
N ALA A 102 -12.87 9.58 -3.58
CA ALA A 102 -12.66 10.04 -4.94
C ALA A 102 -13.81 9.54 -5.84
N PRO A 103 -14.23 10.30 -6.86
CA PRO A 103 -15.29 9.86 -7.76
C PRO A 103 -14.83 8.65 -8.58
N VAL A 104 -15.70 7.64 -8.71
CA VAL A 104 -15.44 6.47 -9.55
C VAL A 104 -15.81 6.83 -10.99
N SER A 105 -14.81 7.03 -11.83
CA SER A 105 -15.00 7.40 -13.23
C SER A 105 -15.18 6.18 -14.15
N SER A 106 -14.56 5.05 -13.81
CA SER A 106 -14.67 3.83 -14.60
C SER A 106 -14.36 2.59 -13.75
N ALA A 107 -14.94 1.45 -14.13
CA ALA A 107 -14.64 0.15 -13.56
C ALA A 107 -14.66 -0.91 -14.68
N ARG A 108 -13.51 -1.48 -15.01
CA ARG A 108 -13.35 -2.46 -16.10
C ARG A 108 -12.68 -3.71 -15.57
N LEU A 109 -13.22 -4.87 -15.96
CA LEU A 109 -12.58 -6.15 -15.70
C LEU A 109 -11.77 -6.54 -16.95
N GLN A 110 -10.45 -6.63 -16.82
CA GLN A 110 -9.55 -6.94 -17.93
C GLN A 110 -8.54 -8.01 -17.48
N HIS A 111 -8.40 -9.09 -18.25
CA HIS A 111 -7.53 -10.23 -17.92
C HIS A 111 -7.79 -10.85 -16.53
N GLY A 112 -9.01 -10.71 -15.98
CA GLY A 112 -9.35 -11.18 -14.64
C GLY A 112 -9.04 -10.20 -13.52
N GLU A 113 -8.41 -9.07 -13.82
CA GLU A 113 -8.14 -7.98 -12.87
C GLU A 113 -9.17 -6.87 -13.00
N LEU A 114 -9.47 -6.19 -11.90
CA LEU A 114 -10.39 -5.05 -11.90
C LEU A 114 -9.58 -3.75 -11.94
N THR A 115 -9.66 -3.03 -13.05
CA THR A 115 -9.08 -1.69 -13.20
C THR A 115 -10.17 -0.63 -12.96
N VAL A 116 -9.94 0.27 -12.01
CA VAL A 116 -10.87 1.32 -11.60
C VAL A 116 -10.21 2.68 -11.75
N GLY A 117 -10.91 3.61 -12.42
CA GLY A 117 -10.56 5.03 -12.40
C GLY A 117 -11.17 5.72 -11.17
N LEU A 118 -10.34 6.32 -10.35
CA LEU A 118 -10.68 7.03 -9.10
C LEU A 118 -10.12 8.45 -9.14
N GLY A 119 -10.98 9.43 -9.43
CA GLY A 119 -10.53 10.79 -9.73
C GLY A 119 -9.50 10.78 -10.86
N ASP A 120 -8.29 11.27 -10.57
CA ASP A 120 -7.16 11.33 -11.50
C ASP A 120 -6.23 10.10 -11.43
N THR A 121 -6.60 9.09 -10.64
CA THR A 121 -5.78 7.88 -10.43
C THR A 121 -6.43 6.65 -11.02
N VAL A 122 -5.61 5.70 -11.47
CA VAL A 122 -6.06 4.38 -11.91
C VAL A 122 -5.53 3.34 -10.93
N VAL A 123 -6.41 2.51 -10.42
CA VAL A 123 -6.11 1.48 -9.44
C VAL A 123 -6.52 0.13 -9.99
N THR A 124 -5.62 -0.85 -9.89
CA THR A 124 -5.89 -2.24 -10.30
C THR A 124 -5.99 -3.13 -9.05
N PHE A 125 -6.99 -4.01 -9.04
CA PHE A 125 -7.23 -5.00 -8.00
C PHE A 125 -7.13 -6.41 -8.57
N GLU A 126 -6.32 -7.25 -7.91
CA GLU A 126 -6.15 -8.66 -8.27
C GLU A 126 -7.10 -9.56 -7.46
N PRO A 127 -7.75 -10.58 -8.06
CA PRO A 127 -8.68 -11.45 -7.34
C PRO A 127 -8.07 -12.15 -6.11
N ALA A 128 -6.78 -12.47 -6.16
CA ALA A 128 -6.08 -13.20 -5.10
C ALA A 128 -6.02 -12.42 -3.78
N ASP A 129 -6.02 -11.09 -3.84
CA ASP A 129 -5.88 -10.22 -2.67
C ASP A 129 -7.23 -9.88 -2.03
N TRP A 130 -8.34 -10.18 -2.70
CA TRP A 130 -9.67 -9.73 -2.31
C TRP A 130 -10.62 -10.92 -2.16
N PRO A 131 -10.90 -11.38 -0.93
CA PRO A 131 -11.78 -12.53 -0.68
C PRO A 131 -13.18 -12.36 -1.29
N ASP A 132 -13.70 -11.14 -1.27
CA ASP A 132 -15.01 -10.77 -1.81
C ASP A 132 -14.89 -10.06 -3.18
N PHE A 133 -13.98 -10.52 -4.05
CA PHE A 133 -13.66 -9.85 -5.32
C PHE A 133 -14.89 -9.62 -6.22
N ASP A 134 -15.78 -10.60 -6.36
CA ASP A 134 -16.98 -10.44 -7.20
C ASP A 134 -17.92 -9.33 -6.67
N ALA A 135 -18.05 -9.22 -5.35
CA ALA A 135 -18.85 -8.18 -4.71
C ALA A 135 -18.18 -6.80 -4.86
N LEU A 136 -16.84 -6.75 -4.79
CA LEU A 136 -16.05 -5.55 -5.05
C LEU A 136 -16.27 -5.04 -6.50
N VAL A 137 -16.19 -5.95 -7.48
CA VAL A 137 -16.44 -5.65 -8.90
C VAL A 137 -17.86 -5.11 -9.09
N ALA A 138 -18.86 -5.75 -8.48
CA ALA A 138 -20.25 -5.30 -8.56
C ALA A 138 -20.44 -3.90 -7.95
N ALA A 139 -19.83 -3.63 -6.80
CA ALA A 139 -19.91 -2.34 -6.13
C ALA A 139 -19.27 -1.21 -6.96
N PHE A 140 -18.09 -1.43 -7.53
CA PHE A 140 -17.44 -0.41 -8.38
C PHE A 140 -18.20 -0.17 -9.68
N ARG A 141 -18.76 -1.20 -10.31
CA ARG A 141 -19.61 -1.03 -11.50
C ARG A 141 -20.88 -0.23 -11.19
N ALA A 142 -21.53 -0.52 -10.07
CA ALA A 142 -22.70 0.24 -9.62
C ALA A 142 -22.33 1.71 -9.34
N SER A 143 -21.20 1.95 -8.67
CA SER A 143 -20.69 3.30 -8.40
C SER A 143 -20.39 4.08 -9.68
N ALA A 144 -19.73 3.46 -10.67
CA ALA A 144 -19.42 4.10 -11.94
C ALA A 144 -20.68 4.44 -12.76
N ALA A 145 -21.66 3.54 -12.77
CA ALA A 145 -22.94 3.78 -13.45
C ALA A 145 -23.71 4.94 -12.83
N GLU A 146 -23.70 5.05 -11.50
CA GLU A 146 -24.34 6.15 -10.78
C GLU A 146 -23.61 7.48 -11.00
N GLY A 147 -22.27 7.46 -11.01
CA GLY A 147 -21.46 8.63 -11.36
C GLY A 147 -21.78 9.18 -12.75
N HIS A 148 -21.98 8.31 -13.74
CA HIS A 148 -22.33 8.73 -15.10
C HIS A 148 -23.71 9.41 -15.17
N ARG A 149 -24.71 8.85 -14.47
CA ARG A 149 -26.07 9.45 -14.41
C ARG A 149 -26.07 10.85 -13.80
N LEU A 150 -25.26 11.08 -12.78
CA LEU A 150 -25.18 12.39 -12.12
C LEU A 150 -24.56 13.46 -13.02
N LEU A 151 -23.67 13.06 -13.94
CA LEU A 151 -23.11 13.96 -14.95
C LEU A 151 -24.14 14.30 -16.03
N GLU A 152 -24.90 13.31 -16.53
CA GLU A 152 -25.94 13.52 -17.55
C GLU A 152 -27.09 14.43 -17.06
N ILE A 153 -27.44 14.37 -15.77
CA ILE A 153 -28.48 15.22 -15.17
C ILE A 153 -27.97 16.66 -14.92
N SER A 154 -26.64 16.85 -14.89
CA SER A 154 -26.02 18.15 -14.59
C SER A 154 -25.68 18.97 -15.85
N GLU A 155 -25.88 18.44 -17.05
CA GLU A 155 -25.75 19.19 -18.32
C GLU A 155 -27.13 19.72 -18.76
N PRO A 156 -27.37 21.05 -18.79
CA PRO A 156 -28.61 21.67 -19.22
C PRO A 156 -28.77 21.79 -20.75
#